data_AF-A0A1M6PJE9-F1
#
_entry.id   AF-A0A1M6PJE9-F1
#
_cell.length_a   1.000
_cell.length_b   1.000
_cell.length_c   1.000
_cell.angle_alpha   90.00
_cell.angle_beta   90.00
_cell.angle_gamma   90.00
#
_symmetry.space_group_name_H-M   'P 1'
#
loop_
_entity.id
_entity.type
_entity.pdbx_description
1 polymer ?
#
loop_
_entity_poly.entity_id
_entity_poly.type
_entity_poly.pdbx_seq_one_letter_code
_entity_poly.pdbx_strand_id
1 'polypeptide(L)'
;MGFVLRNLLNRRSLSTSAAPSRVETSGIENDVPPLEHAAISPDDADDAAAQASETIASLRAVSIVTSQPGVRALQMADVAEVERLAESGALTQLRAFHSFDYSVVLHFHGEGLCYYVALYHDGSLWRVLTAIGLDAAETAFRHLQEQATRLSEGETRRAQLLAQNDNVARMIRESEAQAERLRNDLERDAVETQRVTRKQHQVRKELAQLEAQRVAGQARLNVSLRQVQHLSATNNDGIRHVQSRRDENIKK
;
A
#
# COMPACT_ATOMS: atom_id res chain seq x y z
N MET A 1 -39.42 -11.24 -19.05
CA MET A 1 -40.18 -12.26 -18.31
C MET A 1 -39.21 -13.37 -17.92
N GLY A 2 -38.95 -13.56 -16.63
CA GLY A 2 -38.05 -14.63 -16.16
C GLY A 2 -37.32 -14.31 -14.85
N PHE A 3 -38.06 -13.97 -13.79
CA PHE A 3 -37.54 -14.00 -12.44
C PHE A 3 -37.41 -15.46 -11.98
N VAL A 4 -36.26 -15.86 -11.45
CA VAL A 4 -36.17 -17.01 -10.54
C VAL A 4 -35.28 -16.63 -9.35
N LEU A 5 -35.92 -16.22 -8.27
CA LEU A 5 -35.40 -16.39 -6.91
C LEU A 5 -35.59 -17.86 -6.49
N ARG A 6 -34.63 -18.42 -5.76
CA ARG A 6 -34.81 -19.45 -4.72
C ARG A 6 -33.54 -19.54 -3.86
N ASN A 7 -33.63 -19.03 -2.63
CA ASN A 7 -33.78 -19.77 -1.35
C ASN A 7 -32.42 -20.21 -0.78
N LEU A 8 -31.90 -19.53 0.25
CA LEU A 8 -32.22 -19.73 1.68
C LEU A 8 -31.90 -21.15 2.16
N LEU A 9 -30.79 -21.30 2.90
CA LEU A 9 -30.62 -22.21 4.04
C LEU A 9 -29.17 -22.11 4.57
N ASN A 10 -28.93 -21.21 5.53
CA ASN A 10 -28.20 -21.66 6.72
C ASN A 10 -28.54 -20.77 7.92
N ARG A 11 -29.39 -21.31 8.81
CA ARG A 11 -29.71 -20.76 10.12
C ARG A 11 -28.92 -21.54 11.17
N ARG A 12 -28.47 -20.79 12.18
CA ARG A 12 -28.39 -21.13 13.62
C ARG A 12 -27.19 -21.92 14.16
N SER A 13 -26.40 -21.22 14.98
CA SER A 13 -26.23 -21.48 16.41
C SER A 13 -25.81 -20.14 17.09
N LEU A 14 -26.74 -19.45 17.77
CA LEU A 14 -26.94 -19.43 19.23
C LEU A 14 -25.76 -18.89 20.05
N SER A 15 -25.85 -17.63 20.48
CA SER A 15 -25.58 -17.24 21.87
C SER A 15 -26.38 -15.99 22.20
N THR A 16 -27.42 -16.16 23.02
CA THR A 16 -28.15 -15.08 23.67
C THR A 16 -27.53 -14.89 25.05
N SER A 17 -27.09 -13.69 25.38
CA SER A 17 -27.25 -13.16 26.74
C SER A 17 -27.17 -11.64 26.69
N ALA A 18 -28.32 -11.03 26.94
CA ALA A 18 -28.47 -9.60 27.11
C ALA A 18 -28.11 -9.24 28.55
N ALA A 19 -27.28 -8.20 28.71
CA ALA A 19 -27.22 -7.42 29.95
C ALA A 19 -27.21 -5.94 29.56
N PRO A 20 -28.01 -5.08 30.23
CA PRO A 20 -28.21 -3.70 29.81
C PRO A 20 -27.05 -2.80 30.24
N SER A 21 -26.66 -1.94 29.30
CA SER A 21 -25.83 -0.77 29.48
C SER A 21 -26.41 0.19 30.51
N ARG A 22 -25.69 0.41 31.62
CA ARG A 22 -25.85 1.56 32.51
C ARG A 22 -24.55 2.37 32.49
N VAL A 23 -24.73 3.66 32.21
CA VAL A 23 -23.72 4.70 32.10
C VAL A 23 -23.11 4.95 33.48
N GLU A 24 -21.79 4.78 33.60
CA GLU A 24 -20.98 5.36 34.66
C GLU A 24 -19.90 6.23 34.02
N THR A 25 -20.14 7.53 34.10
CA THR A 25 -19.17 8.61 33.88
C THR A 25 -18.36 8.78 35.16
N SER A 26 -17.09 8.40 35.17
CA SER A 26 -16.06 9.07 35.97
C SER A 26 -14.68 8.44 35.76
N GLY A 27 -13.76 9.23 35.20
CA GLY A 27 -12.36 9.29 35.60
C GLY A 27 -11.47 8.11 35.28
N ILE A 28 -10.92 8.08 34.05
CA ILE A 28 -9.59 7.51 33.78
C ILE A 28 -8.84 8.49 32.87
N GLU A 29 -8.16 9.40 33.54
CA GLU A 29 -6.75 9.79 33.33
C GLU A 29 -6.14 9.39 31.98
N ASN A 30 -6.09 10.38 31.07
CA ASN A 30 -5.22 10.35 29.91
C ASN A 30 -3.76 10.46 30.39
N ASP A 31 -3.04 9.34 30.44
CA ASP A 31 -1.60 9.36 30.62
C ASP A 31 -0.94 9.50 29.23
N VAL A 32 -0.93 10.74 28.75
CA VAL A 32 -0.04 11.22 27.69
C VAL A 32 0.85 12.27 28.36
N PRO A 33 2.16 12.04 28.52
CA PRO A 33 3.00 12.96 29.26
C PRO A 33 3.06 14.31 28.53
N PRO A 34 2.81 15.44 29.22
CA PRO A 34 3.04 16.76 28.68
C PRO A 34 4.53 17.00 28.47
N LEU A 35 4.89 17.56 27.31
CA LEU A 35 6.21 18.15 27.08
C LEU A 35 6.33 19.40 27.96
N GLU A 36 6.88 19.20 29.16
CA GLU A 36 7.26 20.27 30.06
C GLU A 36 8.63 20.81 29.66
N HIS A 37 8.67 22.09 29.32
CA HIS A 37 9.89 22.84 29.10
C HIS A 37 10.63 22.98 30.44
N ALA A 38 11.61 22.12 30.69
CA ALA A 38 12.60 22.33 31.73
C ALA A 38 13.49 23.51 31.32
N ALA A 39 13.21 24.68 31.92
CA ALA A 39 14.12 25.80 31.94
C ALA A 39 15.40 25.40 32.71
N ILE A 40 16.49 25.22 31.99
CA ILE A 40 17.83 25.07 32.56
C ILE A 40 18.40 26.48 32.72
N SER A 41 18.55 26.91 33.98
CA SER A 41 19.23 28.15 34.35
C SER A 41 20.72 28.09 33.95
N PRO A 42 21.35 29.23 33.57
CA PRO A 42 22.68 29.24 32.97
C PRO A 42 23.77 29.60 33.98
N ASP A 43 24.16 28.69 34.88
CA ASP A 43 25.26 28.99 35.82
C ASP A 43 26.23 27.83 36.14
N ASP A 44 26.09 26.65 35.52
CA ASP A 44 27.00 25.51 35.75
C ASP A 44 27.87 25.16 34.51
N ALA A 45 28.04 26.11 33.58
CA ALA A 45 28.68 25.84 32.28
C ALA A 45 30.21 26.01 32.26
N ASP A 46 30.85 26.49 33.33
CA ASP A 46 32.27 26.88 33.30
C ASP A 46 33.25 25.97 34.06
N ASP A 47 32.79 24.97 34.83
CA ASP A 47 33.70 24.07 35.60
C ASP A 47 33.81 22.64 35.04
N ALA A 48 33.06 22.30 33.98
CA ALA A 48 33.13 20.99 33.33
C ALA A 48 34.08 20.93 32.11
N ALA A 49 34.58 22.07 31.64
CA ALA A 49 35.41 22.16 30.43
C ALA A 49 36.93 22.05 30.70
N ALA A 50 37.37 22.14 31.96
CA ALA A 50 38.81 22.16 32.30
C ALA A 50 39.42 20.78 32.65
N GLN A 51 38.62 19.71 32.81
CA GLN A 51 39.14 18.39 33.19
C GLN A 51 39.09 17.32 32.09
N ALA A 52 38.68 17.67 30.87
CA ALA A 52 38.58 16.73 29.75
C ALA A 52 39.74 16.79 28.73
N SER A 53 40.76 17.63 28.94
CA SER A 53 41.87 17.81 27.97
C SER A 53 43.27 17.33 28.42
N GLU A 54 43.42 16.71 29.59
CA GLU A 54 44.75 16.35 30.13
C GLU A 54 45.08 14.85 30.16
N THR A 55 44.37 14.00 29.42
CA THR A 55 44.63 12.54 29.40
C THR A 55 45.06 11.97 28.03
N ILE A 56 45.56 12.81 27.11
CA ILE A 56 46.05 12.33 25.78
C ILE A 56 47.53 12.67 25.57
N ALA A 57 48.36 12.50 26.61
CA ALA A 57 49.81 12.56 26.49
C ALA A 57 50.44 11.24 26.96
N SER A 58 50.15 10.14 26.25
CA SER A 58 51.08 9.02 26.01
C SER A 58 50.42 7.97 25.12
N LEU A 59 50.20 8.30 23.84
CA LEU A 59 50.11 7.26 22.83
C LEU A 59 51.52 6.68 22.62
N ARG A 60 51.89 5.75 23.50
CA ARG A 60 53.05 4.88 23.31
C ARG A 60 52.81 4.12 21.99
N ALA A 61 53.65 4.38 21.00
CA ALA A 61 53.73 3.56 19.81
C ALA A 61 53.94 2.10 20.24
N VAL A 62 52.89 1.29 20.12
CA VAL A 62 52.98 -0.16 20.27
C VAL A 62 53.64 -0.66 18.99
N SER A 63 54.95 -0.86 19.04
CA SER A 63 55.68 -1.65 18.06
C SER A 63 55.05 -3.03 17.99
N ILE A 64 54.35 -3.31 16.89
CA ILE A 64 53.80 -4.63 16.57
C ILE A 64 54.99 -5.57 16.38
N VAL A 65 55.30 -6.37 17.38
CA VAL A 65 56.21 -7.52 17.24
C VAL A 65 55.42 -8.61 16.52
N THR A 66 55.54 -8.66 15.19
CA THR A 66 55.14 -9.84 14.42
C THR A 66 56.16 -10.95 14.69
N SER A 67 55.82 -11.86 15.59
CA SER A 67 56.57 -13.11 15.78
C SER A 67 55.59 -14.28 15.87
N GLN A 68 55.10 -14.73 14.70
CA GLN A 68 54.71 -16.13 14.52
C GLN A 68 55.79 -16.81 13.67
N PRO A 69 56.57 -17.75 14.23
CA PRO A 69 57.52 -18.53 13.45
C PRO A 69 56.76 -19.67 12.77
N GLY A 70 56.51 -19.56 11.46
CA GLY A 70 55.91 -20.67 10.71
C GLY A 70 55.43 -20.44 9.28
N VAL A 71 55.30 -19.21 8.77
CA VAL A 71 54.91 -18.97 7.37
C VAL A 71 55.84 -17.95 6.74
N ARG A 72 56.85 -18.43 6.01
CA ARG A 72 57.77 -17.55 5.28
C ARG A 72 57.06 -17.04 4.02
N ALA A 73 56.99 -15.70 3.93
CA ALA A 73 56.82 -14.85 2.75
C ALA A 73 55.41 -14.64 2.17
N LEU A 74 54.52 -14.01 2.93
CA LEU A 74 53.46 -13.16 2.36
C LEU A 74 53.84 -11.70 2.62
N GLN A 75 54.12 -10.94 1.58
CA GLN A 75 54.47 -9.51 1.68
C GLN A 75 53.39 -8.66 1.03
N MET A 76 53.14 -7.47 1.58
CA MET A 76 52.32 -6.49 0.87
C MET A 76 53.13 -6.01 -0.34
N ALA A 77 52.55 -6.16 -1.52
CA ALA A 77 53.17 -5.68 -2.75
C ALA A 77 52.70 -4.26 -3.05
N ASP A 78 53.54 -3.50 -3.74
CA ASP A 78 53.15 -2.19 -4.25
C ASP A 78 52.09 -2.35 -5.36
N VAL A 79 51.02 -1.57 -5.24
CA VAL A 79 49.88 -1.58 -6.17
C VAL A 79 50.33 -1.14 -7.57
N ALA A 80 51.18 -0.11 -7.63
CA ALA A 80 51.66 0.44 -8.90
C ALA A 80 52.57 -0.53 -9.68
N GLU A 81 53.31 -1.39 -8.98
CA GLU A 81 54.11 -2.43 -9.64
C GLU A 81 53.22 -3.49 -10.27
N VAL A 82 52.18 -3.91 -9.55
CA VAL A 82 51.28 -4.97 -10.02
C VAL A 82 50.44 -4.49 -11.20
N GLU A 83 50.02 -3.23 -11.20
CA GLU A 83 49.36 -2.60 -12.35
C GLU A 83 50.28 -2.57 -13.58
N ARG A 84 51.54 -2.14 -13.43
CA ARG A 84 52.52 -2.18 -14.55
C ARG A 84 52.75 -3.59 -15.08
N LEU A 85 52.87 -4.57 -14.19
CA LEU A 85 53.06 -5.98 -14.56
C LEU A 85 51.81 -6.56 -15.24
N ALA A 86 50.61 -6.12 -14.84
CA ALA A 86 49.37 -6.47 -15.50
C ALA A 86 49.26 -5.85 -16.90
N GLU A 87 49.57 -4.56 -17.05
CA GLU A 87 49.55 -3.83 -18.33
C GLU A 87 50.56 -4.38 -19.35
N SER A 88 51.75 -4.77 -18.88
CA SER A 88 52.78 -5.40 -19.72
C SER A 88 52.47 -6.86 -20.08
N GLY A 89 51.39 -7.44 -19.54
CA GLY A 89 51.02 -8.83 -19.79
C GLY A 89 51.96 -9.85 -19.14
N ALA A 90 52.78 -9.43 -18.17
CA ALA A 90 53.77 -10.27 -17.48
C ALA A 90 53.15 -11.18 -16.38
N LEU A 91 51.84 -11.05 -16.15
CA LEU A 91 51.07 -11.80 -15.15
C LEU A 91 50.10 -12.77 -15.84
N THR A 92 50.26 -14.06 -15.55
CA THR A 92 49.30 -15.09 -15.97
C THR A 92 48.23 -15.27 -14.90
N GLN A 93 46.96 -15.08 -15.24
CA GLN A 93 45.85 -15.33 -14.32
C GLN A 93 45.67 -16.84 -14.10
N LEU A 94 45.81 -17.27 -12.84
CA LEU A 94 45.58 -18.67 -12.44
C LEU A 94 44.15 -18.90 -11.96
N ARG A 95 43.60 -17.94 -11.20
CA ARG A 95 42.27 -18.06 -10.61
C ARG A 95 41.66 -16.69 -10.39
N ALA A 96 40.34 -16.59 -10.48
CA ALA A 96 39.61 -15.42 -10.02
C ALA A 96 38.34 -15.80 -9.26
N PHE A 97 37.96 -14.93 -8.34
CA PHE A 97 36.71 -14.94 -7.59
C PHE A 97 36.06 -13.56 -7.74
N HIS A 98 34.75 -13.54 -7.93
CA HIS A 98 33.99 -12.30 -8.10
C HIS A 98 32.74 -12.36 -7.22
N SER A 99 32.49 -11.29 -6.47
CA SER A 99 31.27 -11.09 -5.69
C SER A 99 30.89 -9.62 -5.73
N PHE A 100 29.84 -9.30 -6.50
CA PHE A 100 29.45 -7.91 -6.79
C PHE A 100 30.66 -7.12 -7.31
N ASP A 101 30.91 -5.93 -6.76
CA ASP A 101 32.00 -5.05 -7.18
C ASP A 101 33.37 -5.49 -6.64
N TYR A 102 33.43 -6.55 -5.83
CA TYR A 102 34.67 -7.08 -5.28
C TYR A 102 35.18 -8.27 -6.09
N SER A 103 36.46 -8.24 -6.46
CA SER A 103 37.09 -9.32 -7.21
C SER A 103 38.44 -9.68 -6.62
N VAL A 104 38.76 -10.96 -6.52
CA VAL A 104 40.06 -11.44 -6.07
C VAL A 104 40.68 -12.26 -7.19
N VAL A 105 41.90 -11.93 -7.60
CA VAL A 105 42.60 -12.59 -8.69
C VAL A 105 43.97 -13.07 -8.22
N LEU A 106 44.24 -14.35 -8.47
CA LEU A 106 45.56 -14.96 -8.28
C LEU A 106 46.29 -14.94 -9.62
N HIS A 107 47.41 -14.25 -9.65
CA HIS A 107 48.32 -14.16 -10.78
C HIS A 107 49.63 -14.88 -10.47
N PHE A 108 50.23 -15.42 -11.53
CA PHE A 108 51.59 -15.95 -11.53
C PHE A 108 52.48 -15.12 -12.43
N HIS A 109 53.61 -14.71 -11.89
CA HIS A 109 54.64 -14.00 -12.63
C HIS A 109 55.76 -14.96 -12.98
N GLY A 110 55.85 -15.31 -14.27
CA GLY A 110 56.78 -16.34 -14.76
C GLY A 110 58.25 -15.95 -14.64
N GLU A 111 58.59 -14.68 -14.87
CA GLU A 111 59.98 -14.20 -14.83
C GLU A 111 60.52 -14.12 -13.40
N GLY A 112 59.73 -13.60 -12.47
CA GLY A 112 60.09 -13.51 -11.05
C GLY A 112 59.77 -14.76 -10.22
N LEU A 113 59.15 -15.80 -10.83
CA LEU A 113 58.72 -17.04 -10.18
C LEU A 113 57.96 -16.80 -8.86
N CYS A 114 57.08 -15.80 -8.86
CA CYS A 114 56.30 -15.40 -7.70
C CYS A 114 54.82 -15.28 -8.05
N TYR A 115 54.00 -15.26 -7.01
CA TYR A 115 52.55 -15.18 -7.10
C TYR A 115 52.08 -13.84 -6.55
N TYR A 116 51.09 -13.26 -7.21
CA TYR A 116 50.42 -12.04 -6.76
C TYR A 116 48.95 -12.33 -6.54
N VAL A 117 48.42 -11.92 -5.40
CA VAL A 117 47.01 -12.02 -5.06
C VAL A 117 46.46 -10.61 -4.93
N ALA A 118 45.63 -10.22 -5.88
CA ALA A 118 45.08 -8.89 -6.03
C ALA A 118 43.60 -8.87 -5.63
N LEU A 119 43.22 -7.95 -4.75
CA LEU A 119 41.84 -7.62 -4.43
C LEU A 119 41.48 -6.31 -5.12
N TYR A 120 40.44 -6.36 -5.95
CA TYR A 120 39.86 -5.23 -6.66
C TYR A 120 38.52 -4.85 -6.04
N HIS A 121 38.18 -3.57 -6.12
CA HIS A 121 36.87 -3.01 -5.80
C HIS A 121 36.47 -2.05 -6.93
N ASP A 122 35.33 -2.31 -7.57
CA ASP A 122 34.83 -1.55 -8.73
C ASP A 122 35.90 -1.37 -9.81
N GLY A 123 36.59 -2.46 -10.14
CA GLY A 123 37.69 -2.48 -11.11
C GLY A 123 38.99 -1.81 -10.65
N SER A 124 38.99 -1.10 -9.52
CA SER A 124 40.19 -0.46 -8.96
C SER A 124 40.96 -1.41 -8.05
N LEU A 125 42.29 -1.46 -8.19
CA LEU A 125 43.11 -2.32 -7.38
C LEU A 125 43.23 -1.78 -5.95
N TRP A 126 42.69 -2.50 -4.98
CA TRP A 126 42.65 -2.05 -3.58
C TRP A 126 43.81 -2.59 -2.76
N ARG A 127 44.16 -3.88 -2.93
CA ARG A 127 45.22 -4.51 -2.15
C ARG A 127 45.91 -5.60 -2.96
N VAL A 128 47.23 -5.71 -2.83
CA VAL A 128 48.01 -6.83 -3.38
C VAL A 128 48.89 -7.47 -2.32
N LEU A 129 48.94 -8.79 -2.37
CA LEU A 129 49.85 -9.61 -1.59
C LEU A 129 50.74 -10.40 -2.55
N THR A 130 52.03 -10.47 -2.28
CA THR A 130 52.97 -11.32 -3.03
C THR A 130 53.43 -12.51 -2.18
N ALA A 131 53.55 -13.66 -2.81
CA ALA A 131 54.02 -14.90 -2.20
C ALA A 131 54.97 -15.64 -3.15
N ILE A 132 56.01 -16.27 -2.59
CA ILE A 132 56.99 -17.04 -3.38
C ILE A 132 56.48 -18.47 -3.65
N GLY A 133 55.70 -19.03 -2.72
CA GLY A 133 55.14 -20.38 -2.84
C GLY A 133 53.65 -20.36 -3.20
N LEU A 134 53.23 -21.34 -4.01
CA LEU A 134 51.82 -21.50 -4.39
C LEU A 134 50.92 -21.70 -3.17
N ASP A 135 51.30 -22.54 -2.20
CA ASP A 135 50.50 -22.80 -1.00
C ASP A 135 50.24 -21.52 -0.16
N ALA A 136 51.24 -20.66 -0.06
CA ALA A 136 51.12 -19.37 0.62
C ALA A 136 50.19 -18.42 -0.16
N ALA A 137 50.32 -18.40 -1.50
CA ALA A 137 49.46 -17.62 -2.38
C ALA A 137 48.00 -18.08 -2.32
N GLU A 138 47.74 -19.39 -2.32
CA GLU A 138 46.38 -19.95 -2.19
C GLU A 138 45.76 -19.63 -0.83
N THR A 139 46.55 -19.66 0.25
CA THR A 139 46.08 -19.29 1.57
C THR A 139 45.70 -17.80 1.62
N ALA A 140 46.53 -16.94 1.03
CA ALA A 140 46.23 -15.52 0.88
C ALA A 140 44.99 -15.27 0.01
N PHE A 141 44.84 -16.01 -1.09
CA PHE A 141 43.65 -15.97 -1.96
C PHE A 141 42.38 -16.33 -1.20
N ARG A 142 42.37 -17.43 -0.43
CA ARG A 142 41.21 -17.80 0.41
C ARG A 142 40.88 -16.71 1.42
N HIS A 143 41.89 -16.12 2.06
CA HIS A 143 41.67 -15.05 3.03
C HIS A 143 41.04 -13.80 2.38
N LEU A 144 41.56 -13.36 1.23
CA LEU A 144 40.98 -12.24 0.48
C LEU A 144 39.59 -12.58 -0.07
N GLN A 145 39.35 -13.83 -0.47
CA GLN A 145 38.02 -14.30 -0.89
C GLN A 145 36.99 -14.20 0.24
N GLU A 146 37.35 -14.61 1.46
CA GLU A 146 36.47 -14.45 2.62
C GLU A 146 36.24 -12.97 2.96
N GLN A 147 37.26 -12.12 2.81
CA GLN A 147 37.11 -10.67 2.98
C GLN A 147 36.16 -10.07 1.92
N ALA A 148 36.34 -10.41 0.65
CA ALA A 148 35.47 -9.97 -0.44
C ALA A 148 34.02 -10.44 -0.24
N THR A 149 33.84 -11.68 0.20
CA THR A 149 32.51 -12.21 0.56
C THR A 149 31.86 -11.35 1.64
N ARG A 150 32.57 -11.10 2.76
CA ARG A 150 32.08 -10.28 3.88
C ARG A 150 31.74 -8.85 3.45
N LEU A 151 32.57 -8.23 2.63
CA LEU A 151 32.32 -6.88 2.09
C LEU A 151 31.08 -6.85 1.18
N SER A 152 30.85 -7.92 0.42
CA SER A 152 29.69 -8.05 -0.47
C SER A 152 28.36 -8.39 0.23
N GLU A 153 28.38 -8.75 1.53
CA GLU A 153 27.16 -9.04 2.29
C GLU A 153 26.22 -7.83 2.35
N GLY A 154 26.79 -6.62 2.43
CA GLY A 154 26.03 -5.36 2.41
C GLY A 154 25.27 -5.17 1.09
N GLU A 155 25.94 -5.36 -0.05
CA GLU A 155 25.31 -5.29 -1.37
C GLU A 155 24.27 -6.38 -1.58
N THR A 156 24.54 -7.59 -1.08
CA THR A 156 23.56 -8.68 -1.09
C THR A 156 22.29 -8.29 -0.34
N ARG A 157 22.43 -7.73 0.86
CA ARG A 157 21.29 -7.30 1.67
C ARG A 157 20.55 -6.13 1.03
N ARG A 158 21.28 -5.19 0.43
CA ARG A 158 20.71 -4.06 -0.32
C ARG A 158 19.88 -4.55 -1.50
N ALA A 159 20.40 -5.46 -2.31
CA ALA A 159 19.68 -6.03 -3.45
C ALA A 159 18.39 -6.75 -3.01
N GLN A 160 18.45 -7.51 -1.90
CA GLN A 160 17.27 -8.16 -1.33
C GLN A 160 16.22 -7.15 -0.85
N LEU A 161 16.63 -6.09 -0.15
CA LEU A 161 15.72 -5.07 0.34
C LEU A 161 15.07 -4.28 -0.81
N LEU A 162 15.82 -3.97 -1.87
CA LEU A 162 15.26 -3.34 -3.07
C LEU A 162 14.15 -4.20 -3.69
N ALA A 163 14.41 -5.50 -3.86
CA ALA A 163 13.41 -6.43 -4.39
C ALA A 163 12.16 -6.55 -3.48
N GLN A 164 12.35 -6.53 -2.16
CA GLN A 164 11.24 -6.54 -1.19
C GLN A 164 10.42 -5.25 -1.27
N ASN A 165 11.08 -4.10 -1.34
CA ASN A 165 10.42 -2.80 -1.47
C ASN A 165 9.63 -2.71 -2.78
N ASP A 166 10.17 -3.19 -3.89
CA ASP A 166 9.47 -3.21 -5.18
C ASP A 166 8.22 -4.11 -5.14
N ASN A 167 8.29 -5.22 -4.40
CA ASN A 167 7.14 -6.09 -4.18
C ASN A 167 6.05 -5.37 -3.36
N VAL A 168 6.41 -4.77 -2.22
CA VAL A 168 5.49 -4.00 -1.39
C VAL A 168 4.86 -2.84 -2.17
N ALA A 169 5.67 -2.10 -2.95
CA ALA A 169 5.17 -1.02 -3.79
C ALA A 169 4.15 -1.50 -4.84
N ARG A 170 4.34 -2.70 -5.39
CA ARG A 170 3.36 -3.33 -6.30
C ARG A 170 2.07 -3.71 -5.57
N MET A 171 2.15 -4.31 -4.38
CA MET A 171 0.97 -4.62 -3.57
C MET A 171 0.17 -3.36 -3.19
N ILE A 172 0.87 -2.27 -2.84
CA ILE A 172 0.24 -0.98 -2.57
C ILE A 172 -0.54 -0.50 -3.80
N ARG A 173 0.10 -0.43 -4.98
CA ARG A 173 -0.56 -0.01 -6.22
C ARG A 173 -1.79 -0.86 -6.55
N GLU A 174 -1.72 -2.16 -6.34
CA GLU A 174 -2.84 -3.07 -6.57
C GLU A 174 -4.00 -2.79 -5.59
N SER A 175 -3.70 -2.62 -4.30
CA SER A 175 -4.70 -2.30 -3.28
C SER A 175 -5.35 -0.93 -3.50
N GLU A 176 -4.56 0.08 -3.89
CA GLU A 176 -5.07 1.41 -4.23
C GLU A 176 -5.98 1.35 -5.45
N ALA A 177 -5.59 0.61 -6.49
CA ALA A 177 -6.43 0.40 -7.66
C ALA A 177 -7.74 -0.32 -7.32
N GLN A 178 -7.72 -1.29 -6.39
CA GLN A 178 -8.93 -1.94 -5.90
C GLN A 178 -9.81 -0.99 -5.10
N ALA A 179 -9.23 -0.20 -4.19
CA ALA A 179 -9.96 0.79 -3.41
C ALA A 179 -10.62 1.84 -4.31
N GLU A 180 -9.91 2.30 -5.35
CA GLU A 180 -10.44 3.26 -6.30
C GLU A 180 -11.59 2.68 -7.12
N ARG A 181 -11.48 1.43 -7.60
CA ARG A 181 -12.61 0.74 -8.26
C ARG A 181 -13.83 0.65 -7.36
N LEU A 182 -13.63 0.24 -6.10
CA LEU A 182 -14.72 0.12 -5.14
C LEU A 182 -15.39 1.47 -4.86
N ARG A 183 -14.62 2.55 -4.73
CA ARG A 183 -15.16 3.91 -4.59
C ARG A 183 -16.03 4.31 -5.77
N ASN A 184 -15.53 4.10 -6.99
CA ASN A 184 -16.27 4.39 -8.22
C ASN A 184 -17.57 3.59 -8.30
N ASP A 185 -17.56 2.31 -7.91
CA ASP A 185 -18.76 1.47 -7.91
C ASP A 185 -19.78 1.92 -6.86
N LEU A 186 -19.33 2.29 -5.65
CA LEU A 186 -20.21 2.86 -4.62
C LEU A 186 -20.83 4.19 -5.05
N GLU A 187 -20.07 5.06 -5.74
CA GLU A 187 -20.60 6.31 -6.27
C GLU A 187 -21.69 6.07 -7.33
N ARG A 188 -21.45 5.12 -8.26
CA ARG A 188 -22.44 4.71 -9.26
C ARG A 188 -23.71 4.17 -8.61
N ASP A 189 -23.56 3.29 -7.62
CA ASP A 189 -24.69 2.71 -6.90
C ASP A 189 -25.50 3.78 -6.15
N ALA A 190 -24.84 4.78 -5.57
CA ALA A 190 -25.50 5.90 -4.93
C ALA A 190 -26.32 6.74 -5.94
N VAL A 191 -25.74 7.04 -7.10
CA VAL A 191 -26.43 7.78 -8.18
C VAL A 191 -27.64 7.00 -8.70
N GLU A 192 -27.49 5.70 -8.94
CA GLU A 192 -28.57 4.85 -9.41
C GLU A 192 -29.70 4.72 -8.38
N THR A 193 -29.35 4.54 -7.11
CA THR A 193 -30.31 4.50 -6.01
C THR A 193 -31.09 5.81 -5.91
N GLN A 194 -30.42 6.96 -6.06
CA GLN A 194 -31.08 8.26 -6.08
C GLN A 194 -32.01 8.39 -7.29
N ARG A 195 -31.59 7.94 -8.48
CA ARG A 195 -32.40 7.95 -9.70
C ARG A 195 -33.68 7.12 -9.55
N VAL A 196 -33.56 5.90 -9.03
CA VAL A 196 -34.70 5.01 -8.75
C VAL A 196 -35.63 5.65 -7.73
N THR A 197 -35.10 6.20 -6.64
CA THR A 197 -35.89 6.86 -5.59
C THR A 197 -36.68 8.04 -6.15
N ARG A 198 -36.04 8.91 -6.95
CA ARG A 198 -36.70 10.04 -7.63
C ARG A 198 -37.81 9.56 -8.56
N LYS A 199 -37.56 8.51 -9.35
CA LYS A 199 -38.56 7.92 -10.25
C LYS A 199 -39.75 7.35 -9.47
N GLN A 200 -39.52 6.64 -8.38
CA GLN A 200 -40.60 6.12 -7.53
C GLN A 200 -41.45 7.24 -6.94
N HIS A 201 -40.83 8.33 -6.47
CA HIS A 201 -41.56 9.49 -5.98
C HIS A 201 -42.40 10.16 -7.08
N GLN A 202 -41.84 10.28 -8.29
CA GLN A 202 -42.55 10.83 -9.44
C GLN A 202 -43.78 9.97 -9.80
N VAL A 203 -43.61 8.65 -9.89
CA VAL A 203 -44.71 7.71 -10.18
C VAL A 203 -45.81 7.81 -9.11
N ARG A 204 -45.46 7.91 -7.81
CA ARG A 204 -46.46 8.08 -6.75
C ARG A 204 -47.26 9.38 -6.91
N LYS A 205 -46.59 10.49 -7.29
CA LYS A 205 -47.26 11.77 -7.57
C LYS A 205 -48.21 11.66 -8.76
N GLU A 206 -47.75 11.05 -9.85
CA GLU A 206 -48.57 10.84 -11.06
C GLU A 206 -49.78 9.96 -10.77
N LEU A 207 -49.61 8.87 -10.00
CA LEU A 207 -50.72 8.01 -9.58
C LEU A 207 -51.76 8.79 -8.77
N ALA A 208 -51.33 9.56 -7.77
CA ALA A 208 -52.23 10.40 -6.98
C ALA A 208 -53.00 11.43 -7.85
N GLN A 209 -52.33 12.01 -8.85
CA GLN A 209 -52.95 12.93 -9.79
C GLN A 209 -53.97 12.22 -10.70
N LEU A 210 -53.63 11.06 -11.25
CA LEU A 210 -54.54 10.27 -12.08
C LEU A 210 -55.76 9.78 -11.30
N GLU A 211 -55.58 9.36 -10.04
CA GLU A 211 -56.68 9.00 -9.15
C GLU A 211 -57.61 10.19 -8.90
N ALA A 212 -57.06 11.37 -8.60
CA ALA A 212 -57.84 12.59 -8.43
C ALA A 212 -58.62 12.95 -9.72
N GLN A 213 -57.99 12.84 -10.90
CA GLN A 213 -58.64 13.07 -12.19
C GLN A 213 -59.77 12.06 -12.44
N ARG A 214 -59.55 10.77 -12.14
CA ARG A 214 -60.57 9.73 -12.26
C ARG A 214 -61.78 10.04 -11.37
N VAL A 215 -61.56 10.38 -10.10
CA VAL A 215 -62.65 10.70 -9.16
C VAL A 215 -63.42 11.94 -9.63
N ALA A 216 -62.73 12.99 -10.07
CA ALA A 216 -63.38 14.19 -10.61
C ALA A 216 -64.19 13.89 -11.88
N GLY A 217 -63.68 13.04 -12.78
CA GLY A 217 -64.39 12.58 -13.97
C GLY A 217 -65.64 11.78 -13.63
N GLN A 218 -65.56 10.86 -12.66
CA GLN A 218 -66.71 10.09 -12.17
C GLN A 218 -67.78 11.00 -11.54
N ALA A 219 -67.36 12.01 -10.76
CA ALA A 219 -68.29 12.98 -10.19
C ALA A 219 -69.03 13.76 -11.29
N ARG A 220 -68.33 14.22 -12.34
CA ARG A 220 -68.95 14.89 -13.49
C ARG A 220 -69.93 13.99 -14.24
N LEU A 221 -69.56 12.72 -14.47
CA LEU A 221 -70.45 11.75 -15.10
C LEU A 221 -71.76 11.58 -14.31
N ASN A 222 -71.67 11.43 -12.98
CA ASN A 222 -72.84 11.31 -12.11
C ASN A 222 -73.74 12.55 -12.17
N VAL A 223 -73.16 13.75 -12.22
CA VAL A 223 -73.92 15.00 -12.39
C VAL A 223 -74.65 15.04 -13.73
N SER A 224 -73.97 14.74 -14.84
CA SER A 224 -74.58 14.73 -16.18
C SER A 224 -75.68 13.68 -16.31
N LEU A 225 -75.51 12.48 -15.75
CA LEU A 225 -76.54 11.44 -15.76
C LEU A 225 -77.82 11.88 -15.03
N ARG A 226 -77.68 12.53 -13.87
CA ARG A 226 -78.83 13.12 -13.15
C ARG A 226 -79.53 14.20 -13.98
N GLN A 227 -78.78 15.03 -14.69
CA GLN A 227 -79.34 16.04 -15.58
C GLN A 227 -80.15 15.41 -16.73
N VAL A 228 -79.62 14.36 -17.36
CA VAL A 228 -80.34 13.62 -18.41
C VAL A 228 -81.62 13.00 -17.86
N GLN A 229 -81.59 12.37 -16.68
CA GLN A 229 -82.77 11.81 -16.04
C GLN A 229 -83.85 12.86 -15.75
N HIS A 230 -83.44 14.03 -15.23
CA HIS A 230 -84.35 15.15 -14.99
C HIS A 230 -84.99 15.68 -16.29
N LEU A 231 -84.20 15.84 -17.36
CA LEU A 231 -84.72 16.25 -18.67
C LEU A 231 -85.66 15.20 -19.28
N SER A 232 -85.36 13.92 -19.13
CA SER A 232 -86.24 12.83 -19.58
C SER A 232 -87.56 12.78 -18.80
N ALA A 233 -87.52 12.98 -17.48
CA ALA A 233 -88.72 13.01 -16.64
C ALA A 233 -89.63 14.19 -17.00
N THR A 234 -89.07 15.39 -17.11
CA THR A 234 -89.81 16.60 -17.51
C THR A 234 -90.39 16.50 -18.93
N ASN A 235 -89.69 15.88 -19.87
CA ASN A 235 -90.21 15.61 -21.22
C ASN A 235 -91.38 14.61 -21.18
N ASN A 236 -91.26 13.50 -20.43
CA ASN A 236 -92.32 12.51 -20.30
C ASN A 236 -93.59 13.10 -19.67
N ASP A 237 -93.45 13.92 -18.63
CA ASP A 237 -94.58 14.66 -18.06
C ASP A 237 -95.20 15.62 -19.09
N GLY A 238 -94.39 16.35 -19.85
CA GLY A 238 -94.86 17.18 -20.97
C GLY A 238 -95.67 16.41 -22.01
N ILE A 239 -95.24 15.20 -22.40
CA ILE A 239 -95.95 14.33 -23.35
C ILE A 239 -97.26 13.81 -22.74
N ARG A 240 -97.27 13.41 -21.46
CA ARG A 240 -98.50 13.01 -20.74
C ARG A 240 -99.52 14.16 -20.68
N HIS A 241 -99.08 15.38 -20.44
CA HIS A 241 -99.97 16.54 -20.42
C HIS A 241 -100.53 16.87 -21.82
N VAL A 242 -99.76 16.67 -22.90
CA VAL A 242 -100.24 16.82 -24.29
C VAL A 242 -101.21 15.72 -24.69
N GLN A 243 -101.02 14.47 -24.22
CA GLN A 243 -101.99 13.39 -24.41
C GLN A 243 -103.28 13.65 -23.63
N SER A 244 -103.18 14.05 -22.36
CA SER A 244 -104.36 14.42 -21.55
C SER A 244 -105.17 15.57 -22.18
N ARG A 245 -104.50 16.61 -22.71
CA ARG A 245 -105.20 17.69 -23.47
C ARG A 245 -105.82 17.23 -24.79
N ARG A 246 -105.26 16.23 -25.48
CA ARG A 246 -105.89 15.65 -26.68
C ARG A 246 -107.11 14.81 -26.31
N ASP A 247 -107.04 14.03 -25.24
CA ASP A 247 -108.14 13.20 -24.78
C ASP A 247 -109.32 14.03 -24.24
N GLU A 248 -109.06 15.22 -23.68
CA GLU A 248 -110.09 16.20 -23.31
C GLU A 248 -110.76 16.88 -24.53
N ASN A 249 -110.06 17.01 -25.67
CA ASN A 249 -110.59 17.65 -26.87
C ASN A 249 -111.42 16.70 -27.77
N ILE A 250 -111.40 15.40 -27.49
CA ILE A 250 -112.23 14.38 -28.18
C ILE A 250 -113.58 14.17 -27.45
N LYS A 251 -113.77 14.78 -26.27
CA LYS A 251 -115.00 14.71 -25.46
C LYS A 251 -115.94 15.92 -25.59
N LYS A 252 -115.75 16.75 -26.62
CA LYS A 252 -116.69 17.80 -27.03
C LYS A 252 -117.24 17.48 -28.41
#